data_AF-A0A9J7IS04-F1
#
_entry.id   AF-A0A9J7IS04-F1
#
_cell.length_a   1.000
_cell.length_b   1.000
_cell.length_c   1.000
_cell.angle_alpha   90.00
_cell.angle_beta   90.00
_cell.angle_gamma   90.00
#
_symmetry.space_group_name_H-M   'P 1'
#
loop_
_entity.id
_entity.type
_entity.pdbx_description
1 polymer ?
#
loop_
_entity_poly.entity_id
_entity_poly.type
_entity_poly.pdbx_seq_one_letter_code
_entity_poly.pdbx_strand_id
1 'polypeptide(L)'
;MACKNLFAAIFVFACFLTCNGEDCEVYDEFGSCTGPCSEDKVIYSMGCHQESMTERTCRNPVPRNIGVRCDYARCECPEPMIWDEAAHNCVNIEDCSDQSGVTAKIED
;
A
#
# COMPACT_ATOMS: atom_id res chain seq x y z
N MET A 1 2.87 15.33 18.18
CA MET A 1 4.27 15.50 18.62
C MET A 1 4.58 17.00 18.61
N ALA A 2 4.88 17.60 19.76
CA ALA A 2 4.98 19.06 19.91
C ALA A 2 6.36 19.56 19.50
N CYS A 3 6.43 20.45 18.50
CA CYS A 3 7.65 21.17 18.16
C CYS A 3 7.80 22.37 19.11
N LYS A 4 8.63 22.22 20.15
CA LYS A 4 8.93 23.28 21.12
C LYS A 4 9.92 24.27 20.51
N ASN A 5 9.42 25.48 20.22
CA ASN A 5 10.24 26.66 19.95
C ASN A 5 10.95 27.11 21.24
N LEU A 6 12.28 27.05 21.31
CA LEU A 6 13.04 28.05 22.07
C LEU A 6 14.52 28.07 21.68
N PHE A 7 14.97 29.29 21.40
CA PHE A 7 16.34 29.80 21.27
C PHE A 7 17.02 29.84 19.91
N ALA A 8 17.53 31.06 19.68
CA ALA A 8 18.56 31.47 18.74
C ALA A 8 18.11 31.69 17.29
N ALA A 9 17.45 32.84 17.10
CA ALA A 9 17.63 33.65 15.90
C ALA A 9 19.13 33.71 15.52
N ILE A 10 19.44 33.74 14.22
CA ILE A 10 20.77 33.80 13.55
C ILE A 10 21.15 32.56 12.69
N PHE A 11 20.18 31.73 12.30
CA PHE A 11 20.31 30.85 11.10
C PHE A 11 19.08 31.01 10.18
N VAL A 12 18.82 32.26 9.78
CA VAL A 12 17.56 32.70 9.13
C VAL A 12 17.44 32.29 7.64
N PHE A 13 18.35 31.50 7.06
CA PHE A 13 18.24 31.16 5.63
C PHE A 13 18.57 29.72 5.22
N ALA A 14 18.73 28.79 6.17
CA ALA A 14 19.09 27.40 5.85
C ALA A 14 18.17 26.36 6.51
N CYS A 15 16.91 26.72 6.79
CA CYS A 15 15.86 25.77 7.20
C CYS A 15 14.61 25.85 6.31
N PHE A 16 14.71 26.48 5.14
CA PHE A 16 13.68 26.41 4.09
C PHE A 16 13.92 25.25 3.10
N LEU A 17 14.96 24.45 3.31
CA LEU A 17 15.36 23.32 2.48
C LEU A 17 15.57 22.16 3.46
N THR A 18 14.77 21.12 3.57
CA THR A 18 13.70 20.57 2.76
C THR A 18 12.88 19.68 3.70
N CYS A 19 11.68 20.11 4.12
CA CYS A 19 10.64 19.15 4.43
C CYS A 19 10.05 18.72 3.08
N ASN A 20 10.83 17.97 2.28
CA ASN A 20 10.26 17.13 1.24
C ASN A 20 9.65 15.94 1.96
N GLY A 21 8.56 16.16 2.69
CA GLY A 21 7.61 15.09 2.87
C GLY A 21 6.99 14.95 1.50
N GLU A 22 7.57 14.09 0.64
CA GLU A 22 6.76 13.50 -0.41
C GLU A 22 5.56 12.89 0.33
N ASP A 23 4.36 13.41 0.08
CA ASP A 23 3.13 12.82 0.60
C ASP A 23 3.13 11.37 0.13
N CYS A 24 3.49 10.45 1.02
CA CYS A 24 3.61 9.05 0.68
C CYS A 24 2.22 8.49 0.48
N GLU A 25 1.92 8.11 -0.76
CA GLU A 25 0.59 7.67 -1.16
C GLU A 25 0.24 6.28 -0.58
N VAL A 26 1.24 5.43 -0.36
CA VAL A 26 1.09 4.08 0.20
C VAL A 26 2.15 3.81 1.27
N TYR A 27 1.70 3.30 2.41
CA TYR A 27 2.53 2.82 3.51
C TYR A 27 2.37 1.31 3.66
N ASP A 28 3.48 0.61 3.89
CA ASP A 28 3.44 -0.81 4.23
C ASP A 28 2.92 -1.05 5.67
N GLU A 29 2.78 -2.33 6.04
CA GLU A 29 2.35 -2.75 7.37
C GLU A 29 3.28 -2.32 8.51
N PHE A 30 4.51 -1.92 8.20
CA PHE A 30 5.49 -1.38 9.15
C PHE A 30 5.48 0.15 9.20
N GLY A 31 4.58 0.81 8.48
CA GLY A 31 4.50 2.26 8.38
C GLY A 31 5.62 2.88 7.54
N SER A 32 6.27 2.07 6.68
CA SER A 32 7.30 2.52 5.76
C SER A 32 6.66 2.96 4.44
N CYS A 33 7.13 4.07 3.89
CA CYS A 33 6.63 4.60 2.62
C CYS A 33 7.11 3.74 1.45
N THR A 34 6.18 3.17 0.68
CA THR A 34 6.50 2.31 -0.47
C THR A 34 6.54 3.04 -1.81
N GLY A 35 6.47 4.36 -1.83
CA GLY A 35 6.40 5.15 -3.07
C GLY A 35 5.06 4.97 -3.81
N PRO A 36 4.91 5.55 -5.02
CA PRO A 36 3.70 5.43 -5.81
C PRO A 36 3.48 4.00 -6.30
N CYS A 37 2.22 3.62 -6.50
CA CYS A 37 1.89 2.36 -7.14
C CYS A 37 2.42 2.30 -8.58
N SER A 38 2.70 1.08 -9.07
CA SER A 38 2.99 0.87 -10.49
C SER A 38 1.82 1.34 -11.36
N GLU A 39 2.10 1.73 -12.61
CA GLU A 39 1.09 2.33 -13.52
C GLU A 39 -0.13 1.44 -13.79
N ASP A 40 0.00 0.13 -13.55
CA ASP A 40 -1.05 -0.89 -13.71
C ASP A 40 -1.86 -1.16 -12.43
N LYS A 41 -1.55 -0.47 -11.33
CA LYS A 41 -2.18 -0.66 -10.01
C LYS A 41 -2.84 0.62 -9.51
N VAL A 42 -3.81 0.44 -8.63
CA VAL A 42 -4.53 1.51 -7.95
C VAL A 42 -4.33 1.43 -6.45
N ILE A 43 -4.45 2.57 -5.77
CA ILE A 43 -4.36 2.63 -4.32
C ILE A 43 -5.69 2.16 -3.74
N TYR A 44 -5.64 1.06 -2.97
CA TYR A 44 -6.68 0.67 -2.06
C TYR A 44 -6.35 1.24 -0.68
N SER A 45 -7.16 2.17 -0.18
CA SER A 45 -6.97 2.76 1.16
C SER A 45 -8.26 2.76 1.96
N MET A 46 -8.17 2.37 3.23
CA MET A 46 -9.31 2.31 4.16
C MET A 46 -9.00 3.12 5.41
N GLY A 47 -10.00 3.86 5.90
CA GLY A 47 -9.91 4.56 7.18
C GLY A 47 -10.28 3.66 8.37
N CYS A 48 -10.10 4.17 9.59
CA CYS A 48 -10.45 3.50 10.86
C CYS A 48 -11.94 3.14 11.06
N HIS A 49 -12.82 3.48 10.12
CA HIS A 49 -14.26 3.28 10.23
C HIS A 49 -14.80 2.24 9.24
N GLN A 50 -13.92 1.66 8.42
CA GLN A 50 -14.28 0.68 7.40
C GLN A 50 -13.51 -0.62 7.64
N GLU A 51 -14.16 -1.73 7.31
CA GLU A 51 -13.50 -3.03 7.30
C GLU A 51 -12.60 -3.13 6.08
N SER A 52 -11.36 -3.53 6.31
CA SER A 52 -10.39 -3.80 5.25
C SER A 52 -10.67 -5.18 4.65
N MET A 53 -10.47 -5.29 3.35
CA MET A 53 -10.66 -6.52 2.59
C MET A 53 -9.31 -7.04 2.11
N THR A 54 -9.14 -8.36 1.94
CA THR A 54 -7.95 -8.93 1.29
C THR A 54 -7.88 -8.51 -0.18
N GLU A 55 -6.68 -8.48 -0.74
CA GLU A 55 -6.47 -8.35 -2.18
C GLU A 55 -7.07 -9.55 -2.93
N ARG A 56 -7.58 -9.30 -4.14
CA ARG A 56 -8.06 -10.34 -5.06
C ARG A 56 -6.89 -10.91 -5.85
N THR A 57 -6.66 -12.22 -5.72
CA THR A 57 -5.57 -12.90 -6.42
C THR A 57 -6.07 -14.12 -7.20
N CYS A 58 -5.27 -14.65 -8.11
CA CYS A 58 -5.60 -15.89 -8.84
C CYS A 58 -5.86 -17.07 -7.89
N ARG A 59 -5.18 -17.12 -6.74
CA ARG A 59 -5.42 -18.16 -5.71
C ARG A 59 -6.63 -17.85 -4.82
N ASN A 60 -6.94 -16.57 -4.59
CA ASN A 60 -8.07 -16.13 -3.76
C ASN A 60 -8.83 -14.99 -4.48
N PRO A 61 -9.70 -15.31 -5.44
CA PRO A 61 -10.35 -14.28 -6.26
C PRO A 61 -11.47 -13.52 -5.53
N VAL A 62 -12.00 -14.12 -4.45
CA VAL A 62 -13.04 -13.50 -3.63
C VAL A 62 -12.39 -12.80 -2.43
N PRO A 63 -12.53 -11.47 -2.31
CA PRO A 63 -11.94 -10.74 -1.20
C PRO A 63 -12.61 -11.12 0.13
N ARG A 64 -11.82 -11.28 1.18
CA ARG A 64 -12.28 -11.62 2.53
C ARG A 64 -12.09 -10.42 3.45
N ASN A 65 -13.02 -10.22 4.37
CA ASN A 65 -12.90 -9.22 5.41
C ASN A 65 -11.76 -9.62 6.39
N ILE A 66 -10.85 -8.69 6.66
CA ILE A 66 -9.71 -8.83 7.59
C ILE A 66 -9.81 -7.89 8.80
N GLY A 67 -11.01 -7.37 9.06
CA GLY A 67 -11.31 -6.45 10.16
C GLY A 67 -10.95 -5.01 9.85
N VAL A 68 -11.10 -4.15 10.86
CA VAL A 68 -10.75 -2.73 10.76
C VAL A 68 -9.24 -2.57 10.94
N ARG A 69 -8.54 -2.14 9.88
CA ARG A 69 -7.16 -1.63 10.00
C ARG A 69 -7.14 -0.12 9.73
N CYS A 70 -6.68 0.64 10.73
CA CYS A 70 -6.45 2.07 10.59
C CYS A 70 -5.27 2.36 9.67
N ASP A 71 -5.40 3.42 8.86
CA ASP A 71 -4.36 3.91 7.95
C ASP A 71 -3.80 2.81 7.03
N TYR A 72 -4.65 1.84 6.68
CA TYR A 72 -4.27 0.72 5.85
C TYR A 72 -4.41 1.11 4.38
N ALA A 73 -3.29 1.09 3.67
CA ALA A 73 -3.23 1.33 2.24
C ALA A 73 -2.35 0.26 1.56
N ARG A 74 -2.70 -0.12 0.33
CA ARG A 74 -1.87 -0.98 -0.53
C ARG A 74 -2.09 -0.64 -1.99
N CYS A 75 -1.19 -1.10 -2.85
CA CYS A 75 -1.41 -1.15 -4.28
C CYS A 75 -2.14 -2.44 -4.65
N GLU A 76 -3.24 -2.33 -5.38
CA GLU A 76 -4.07 -3.46 -5.82
C GLU A 76 -4.39 -3.33 -7.31
N CYS A 77 -4.68 -4.46 -7.96
CA CYS A 77 -5.16 -4.45 -9.34
C CYS A 77 -6.54 -3.77 -9.47
N PRO A 78 -6.73 -2.93 -10.51
CA PRO A 78 -8.03 -2.29 -10.74
C PRO A 78 -9.13 -3.33 -11.00
N GLU A 79 -10.35 -3.07 -10.54
CA GLU A 79 -11.49 -3.92 -10.90
C GLU A 79 -11.76 -3.85 -12.42
N PRO A 80 -12.04 -4.99 -13.08
CA PRO A 80 -12.30 -6.33 -12.53
C PRO A 80 -11.05 -7.24 -12.43
N MET A 81 -9.86 -6.74 -12.73
CA MET A 81 -8.62 -7.51 -12.76
C MET A 81 -8.23 -8.01 -11.37
N ILE A 82 -7.41 -9.08 -11.33
CA ILE A 82 -6.88 -9.70 -10.11
C ILE A 82 -5.37 -9.89 -10.24
N TRP A 83 -4.68 -10.01 -9.11
CA TRP A 83 -3.23 -10.20 -9.07
C TRP A 83 -2.85 -11.66 -9.37
N ASP A 84 -2.03 -11.88 -10.39
CA ASP A 84 -1.39 -13.16 -10.66
C ASP A 84 -0.03 -13.20 -9.93
N GLU A 85 0.05 -14.01 -8.87
CA GLU A 85 1.28 -14.13 -8.10
C GLU A 85 2.43 -14.82 -8.86
N ALA A 86 2.12 -15.66 -9.84
CA ALA A 86 3.11 -16.38 -10.63
C ALA A 86 3.70 -15.51 -11.75
N ALA A 87 2.84 -14.73 -12.42
CA ALA A 87 3.26 -13.83 -13.51
C ALA A 87 3.65 -12.43 -13.02
N HIS A 88 3.35 -12.09 -11.76
CA HIS A 88 3.61 -10.78 -11.15
C HIS A 88 2.97 -9.61 -11.91
N ASN A 89 1.73 -9.78 -12.37
CA ASN A 89 0.97 -8.76 -13.08
C ASN A 89 -0.53 -8.83 -12.76
N CYS A 90 -1.25 -7.76 -13.12
CA CYS A 90 -2.70 -7.76 -13.08
C CYS A 90 -3.27 -8.42 -14.34
N VAL A 91 -4.21 -9.35 -14.17
CA VAL A 91 -4.84 -10.12 -15.26
C VAL A 91 -6.34 -10.28 -15.04
N ASN A 92 -7.09 -10.70 -16.06
CA ASN A 92 -8.44 -11.20 -15.84
C ASN A 92 -8.38 -12.59 -15.18
N ILE A 93 -9.44 -12.97 -14.46
CA ILE A 93 -9.50 -14.28 -13.79
C ILE A 93 -9.35 -15.46 -14.76
N GLU A 94 -9.76 -15.29 -16.02
CA GLU A 94 -9.63 -16.30 -17.08
C GLU A 94 -8.19 -16.43 -17.62
N ASP A 95 -7.34 -15.43 -17.37
CA ASP A 95 -5.96 -15.35 -17.85
C ASP A 95 -4.93 -15.74 -16.76
N CYS A 96 -5.38 -16.29 -15.63
CA CYS A 96 -4.50 -16.70 -14.54
C CYS A 96 -3.49 -17.77 -14.98
N SER A 97 -2.22 -17.54 -14.68
CA SER A 97 -1.13 -18.51 -14.89
C SER A 97 -1.23 -19.68 -13.89
N ASP A 98 -0.44 -20.73 -14.13
CA ASP A 98 -0.31 -21.84 -13.18
C ASP A 98 0.30 -21.36 -11.84
N GLN A 99 -0.50 -21.45 -10.78
CA GLN A 99 -0.14 -21.02 -9.43
C GLN A 99 0.62 -22.09 -8.63
N SER A 100 0.88 -23.27 -9.20
CA SER A 100 1.50 -24.41 -8.51
C SER A 100 2.88 -24.12 -7.90
N GLY A 101 3.65 -23.21 -8.51
CA GLY A 101 4.96 -22.79 -8.05
C GLY A 101 4.97 -21.67 -7.00
N VAL A 102 3.80 -21.07 -6.71
CA VAL A 102 3.72 -19.93 -5.80
C VAL A 102 3.67 -20.43 -4.36
N THR A 103 4.75 -20.23 -3.60
CA THR A 103 4.74 -20.51 -2.17
C THR A 103 3.80 -19.55 -1.46
N ALA A 104 2.98 -20.07 -0.54
CA ALA A 104 2.24 -19.21 0.36
C ALA A 104 3.26 -18.50 1.25
N LYS A 105 3.27 -17.16 1.22
CA LYS A 105 3.86 -16.42 2.34
C LYS A 105 2.92 -16.69 3.51
N ILE A 106 3.37 -17.50 4.46
CA ILE A 106 2.68 -17.62 5.75
C ILE A 106 2.95 -16.28 6.45
N GLU A 107 1.94 -15.43 6.47
CA GLU A 107 1.92 -14.20 7.26
C GLU A 107 1.58 -14.66 8.70
N ASP A 108 2.59 -14.72 9.58
CA ASP A 108 2.47 -14.98 11.02
C ASP A 108 2.03 -13.72 11.78
#